data_AF-A0ABD1FGC2-F1
#
_entry.id   AF-A0ABD1FGC2-F1
#
_cell.length_a   1.000
_cell.length_b   1.000
_cell.length_c   1.000
_cell.angle_alpha   90.00
_cell.angle_beta   90.00
_cell.angle_gamma   90.00
#
_symmetry.space_group_name_H-M   'P 1'
#
loop_
_entity.id
_entity.type
_entity.pdbx_description
1 polymer ?
#
loop_
_entity_poly.entity_id
_entity_poly.type
_entity_poly.pdbx_seq_one_letter_code
_entity_poly.pdbx_strand_id
1 'polypeptide(L)'
;MALQTSAFSEDGKYFAQILSDGKLKLWNTLSNSLEQEFTPDFHLTTPCTCLHFWDVQQGLEKGSPSPKKKKRKEALQIPNIILGSTSGIVLVYSVTKGKIDYTINSNSNAQINCLSIANNFLYSGADQNIFEWNLRKKELKTQWKGGNETITAILVLPDGNSLLTASKNIKLWNIESRKVLCTFTGHSTDVVLMHYVSLPGADSYIISGSKADRLLSCWNLNQEHRAKTAVCNYLMQDAVQYVSIDVSSEGLTSVAATNKSGAVHVFQHKLNGKCDKPLKPQTTLQVVSDTGQSNEPVKPIKIFGAKFADSQTLRIGHGSEILLTFENVTLSSKKVEVLLRTDPHQSKKSPDIEVTKVKQPIISDGVHYESTETTSIPIKRKSGIEAEIPMEQRLENLTLSKAEGKVPKVDNVAQLLLQGLHSKDRNILRIALCRKDETVIRNTVKRLPATVFEPFIAELSSLIHGKTILSRFGALWLKHLAQVHTAVLISNPNLSEIFSTILGSIHHRINTQTSLNRLRGKLELLVPQVNTSTNDVDDEEDALLVFNDKDSSDSESEEEMPLEIPSDSEPENWEEQDDEELNMENHVNDGTESDNSVVMLDNGQDSD
;
A
#
# COMPACT_ATOMS: atom_id res chain seq x y z
N MET A 1 14.63 -4.27 10.29
CA MET A 1 13.88 -4.71 9.09
C MET A 1 13.72 -6.20 9.21
N ALA A 2 12.48 -6.64 9.39
CA ALA A 2 12.16 -8.05 9.37
C ALA A 2 12.37 -8.63 7.95
N LEU A 3 12.68 -9.92 7.91
CA LEU A 3 13.52 -10.49 6.86
C LEU A 3 12.77 -11.42 5.90
N GLN A 4 11.52 -11.76 6.23
CA GLN A 4 10.59 -12.52 5.38
C GLN A 4 9.38 -11.65 5.02
N THR A 5 9.60 -10.59 4.25
CA THR A 5 8.53 -9.68 3.78
C THR A 5 7.90 -10.10 2.48
N SER A 6 8.37 -11.18 1.85
CA SER A 6 7.80 -11.73 0.61
C SER A 6 7.82 -13.25 0.65
N ALA A 7 6.76 -13.90 0.19
CA ALA A 7 6.72 -15.36 0.02
C ALA A 7 5.86 -15.75 -1.18
N PHE A 8 6.16 -16.90 -1.76
CA PHE A 8 5.24 -17.62 -2.65
C PHE A 8 4.39 -18.60 -1.83
N SER A 9 3.14 -18.79 -2.26
CA SER A 9 2.31 -19.92 -1.83
C SER A 9 2.99 -21.26 -2.20
N GLU A 10 2.70 -22.34 -1.49
CA GLU A 10 3.24 -23.69 -1.75
C GLU A 10 2.99 -24.15 -3.21
N ASP A 11 1.83 -23.85 -3.78
CA ASP A 11 1.50 -24.11 -5.19
C ASP A 11 2.20 -23.17 -6.19
N GLY A 12 2.81 -22.09 -5.71
CA GLY A 12 3.40 -21.04 -6.54
C GLY A 12 2.40 -20.15 -7.28
N LYS A 13 1.09 -20.39 -7.13
CA LYS A 13 0.00 -19.62 -7.76
C LYS A 13 -0.12 -18.20 -7.22
N TYR A 14 0.19 -17.99 -5.94
CA TYR A 14 0.10 -16.70 -5.28
C TYR A 14 1.47 -16.23 -4.80
N PHE A 15 1.68 -14.91 -4.85
CA PHE A 15 2.83 -14.25 -4.26
C PHE A 15 2.35 -13.11 -3.36
N ALA A 16 2.76 -13.15 -2.10
CA ALA A 16 2.44 -12.14 -1.11
C ALA A 16 3.67 -11.30 -0.80
N GLN A 17 3.51 -9.98 -0.72
CA GLN A 17 4.55 -9.04 -0.33
C GLN A 17 4.02 -8.00 0.65
N ILE A 18 4.75 -7.83 1.74
CA ILE A 18 4.61 -6.69 2.65
C ILE A 18 5.54 -5.58 2.15
N LEU A 19 4.96 -4.43 1.84
CA LEU A 19 5.67 -3.23 1.41
C LEU A 19 6.31 -2.50 2.61
N SER A 20 7.21 -1.57 2.32
CA SER A 20 7.82 -0.70 3.34
C SER A 20 6.82 0.19 4.06
N ASP A 21 5.69 0.49 3.40
CA ASP A 21 4.55 1.18 4.01
C ASP A 21 3.74 0.26 4.93
N GLY A 22 3.98 -1.06 4.98
CA GLY A 22 3.26 -2.02 5.80
C GLY A 22 2.03 -2.63 5.13
N LYS A 23 1.70 -2.23 3.90
CA LYS A 23 0.60 -2.83 3.14
C LYS A 23 0.97 -4.23 2.66
N LEU A 24 -0.01 -5.13 2.71
CA LEU A 24 0.11 -6.47 2.13
C LEU A 24 -0.50 -6.46 0.72
N LYS A 25 0.31 -6.78 -0.29
CA LYS A 25 -0.16 -7.04 -1.65
C LYS A 25 -0.11 -8.52 -1.96
N LEU A 26 -1.17 -9.02 -2.58
CA LEU A 26 -1.28 -10.38 -3.06
C LEU A 26 -1.45 -10.39 -4.59
N TRP A 27 -0.50 -11.00 -5.27
CA TRP A 27 -0.52 -11.21 -6.71
C TRP A 27 -0.84 -12.66 -7.04
N ASN A 28 -1.63 -12.83 -8.10
CA ASN A 28 -1.74 -14.11 -8.78
C ASN A 28 -0.67 -14.18 -9.86
N THR A 29 0.18 -15.19 -9.75
CA THR A 29 1.39 -15.32 -10.56
C THR A 29 1.12 -15.85 -11.96
N LEU A 30 -0.06 -16.45 -12.20
CA LEU A 30 -0.47 -16.96 -13.51
C LEU A 30 -1.14 -15.87 -14.36
N SER A 31 -2.06 -15.12 -13.77
CA SER A 31 -2.76 -14.02 -14.44
C SER A 31 -1.97 -12.70 -14.42
N ASN A 32 -0.89 -12.66 -13.63
CA ASN A 32 -0.08 -11.47 -13.42
C ASN A 32 -0.90 -10.25 -12.92
N SER A 33 -1.95 -10.53 -12.15
CA SER A 33 -2.90 -9.54 -11.65
C SER A 33 -2.76 -9.35 -10.13
N LEU A 34 -2.91 -8.11 -9.68
CA LEU A 34 -3.09 -7.80 -8.26
C LEU A 34 -4.51 -8.19 -7.85
N GLU A 35 -4.62 -9.23 -7.04
CA GLU A 35 -5.93 -9.69 -6.55
C GLU A 35 -6.37 -8.87 -5.33
N GLN A 36 -5.46 -8.62 -4.40
CA GLN A 36 -5.80 -7.94 -3.14
C GLN A 36 -4.69 -7.01 -2.66
N GLU A 37 -5.10 -5.85 -2.14
CA GLU A 37 -4.27 -4.93 -1.38
C GLU A 37 -4.93 -4.74 -0.01
N PHE A 38 -4.28 -5.25 1.04
CA PHE A 38 -4.69 -5.01 2.41
C PHE A 38 -3.87 -3.86 2.98
N THR A 39 -4.56 -2.77 3.31
CA THR A 39 -3.99 -1.60 3.98
C THR A 39 -4.29 -1.68 5.47
N PRO A 40 -3.29 -1.93 6.34
CA PRO A 40 -3.52 -1.87 7.78
C PRO A 40 -3.90 -0.45 8.21
N ASP A 41 -4.85 -0.33 9.13
CA ASP A 41 -5.17 0.95 9.77
C ASP A 41 -4.02 1.33 10.70
N PHE A 42 -3.06 2.15 10.26
CA PHE A 42 -1.87 2.50 11.03
C PHE A 42 -2.14 3.11 12.42
N HIS A 43 -3.35 3.66 12.62
CA HIS A 43 -3.78 4.21 13.90
C HIS A 43 -4.18 3.14 14.93
N LEU A 44 -4.50 1.92 14.49
CA LEU A 44 -4.94 0.79 15.33
C LEU A 44 -4.05 -0.46 15.19
N THR A 45 -3.38 -0.60 14.05
CA THR A 45 -2.63 -1.79 13.68
C THR A 45 -1.17 -1.42 13.45
N THR A 46 -0.30 -2.13 14.15
CA THR A 46 1.14 -2.01 14.01
C THR A 46 1.63 -2.65 12.71
N PRO A 47 2.70 -2.14 12.09
CA PRO A 47 3.21 -2.66 10.82
C PRO A 47 3.57 -4.15 10.93
N CYS A 48 3.25 -4.88 9.86
CA CYS A 48 3.60 -6.29 9.72
C CYS A 48 5.08 -6.44 9.37
N THR A 49 5.72 -7.48 9.92
CA THR A 49 7.16 -7.70 9.86
C THR A 49 7.50 -8.92 9.02
N CYS A 50 6.78 -10.01 9.24
CA CYS A 50 6.99 -11.28 8.56
C CYS A 50 5.66 -11.84 8.08
N LEU A 51 5.73 -12.69 7.05
CA LEU A 51 4.57 -13.39 6.51
C LEU A 51 4.86 -14.87 6.28
N HIS A 52 3.82 -15.70 6.41
CA HIS A 52 3.86 -17.11 6.07
C HIS A 52 2.49 -17.54 5.51
N PHE A 53 2.48 -18.34 4.45
CA PHE A 53 1.23 -18.91 3.94
C PHE A 53 0.75 -20.05 4.84
N TRP A 54 -0.55 -20.16 5.05
CA TRP A 54 -1.18 -21.22 5.80
C TRP A 54 -2.22 -21.92 4.93
N ASP A 55 -1.90 -23.15 4.53
CA ASP A 55 -2.87 -24.02 3.89
C ASP A 55 -3.69 -24.77 4.95
N VAL A 56 -5.01 -24.75 4.79
CA VAL A 56 -5.98 -25.26 5.79
C VAL A 56 -6.15 -26.79 5.68
N GLN A 57 -5.38 -27.47 4.83
CA GLN A 57 -5.59 -28.90 4.53
C GLN A 57 -5.27 -29.89 5.65
N GLN A 58 -4.60 -29.49 6.75
CA GLN A 58 -4.22 -30.43 7.80
C GLN A 58 -5.23 -30.45 8.97
N GLY A 59 -6.41 -31.05 8.75
CA GLY A 59 -7.38 -31.21 9.83
C GLY A 59 -8.71 -31.90 9.58
N LEU A 60 -8.98 -32.49 8.41
CA LEU A 60 -10.09 -33.43 8.29
C LEU A 60 -9.54 -34.84 8.52
N GLU A 61 -9.51 -35.25 9.79
CA GLU A 61 -9.40 -36.67 10.13
C GLU A 61 -10.49 -37.43 9.34
N LYS A 62 -10.07 -38.50 8.66
CA LYS A 62 -10.94 -39.40 7.90
C LYS A 62 -11.87 -40.13 8.87
N GLY A 63 -12.93 -39.46 9.31
CA GLY A 63 -14.14 -40.13 9.79
C GLY A 63 -14.73 -40.96 8.66
N SER A 64 -15.05 -42.22 8.96
CA SER A 64 -15.58 -43.24 8.05
C SER A 64 -16.60 -42.69 7.02
N PRO A 65 -16.54 -43.11 5.74
CA PRO A 65 -17.42 -42.57 4.71
C PRO A 65 -18.83 -43.14 4.85
N SER A 66 -19.78 -42.33 5.32
CA SER A 66 -21.22 -42.62 5.14
C SER A 66 -21.60 -42.36 3.68
N PRO A 67 -22.21 -43.31 2.96
CA PRO A 67 -22.44 -43.20 1.52
C PRO A 67 -23.73 -42.44 1.25
N LYS A 68 -23.74 -41.11 1.37
CA LYS A 68 -24.81 -40.22 0.88
C LYS A 68 -24.39 -38.74 0.99
N LYS A 69 -23.51 -38.29 0.08
CA LYS A 69 -23.34 -36.90 -0.37
C LYS A 69 -22.29 -36.85 -1.49
N LYS A 70 -22.68 -37.31 -2.68
CA LYS A 70 -21.90 -37.14 -3.92
C LYS A 70 -22.27 -35.79 -4.54
N LYS A 71 -21.24 -35.05 -4.96
CA LYS A 71 -21.24 -33.71 -5.60
C LYS A 71 -21.30 -32.50 -4.65
N ARG A 72 -20.22 -32.28 -3.89
CA ARG A 72 -19.81 -30.93 -3.50
C ARG A 72 -18.66 -30.54 -4.43
N LYS A 73 -18.83 -29.49 -5.23
CA LYS A 73 -17.78 -28.91 -6.09
C LYS A 73 -16.53 -28.67 -5.23
N GLU A 74 -15.37 -29.11 -5.70
CA GLU A 74 -14.06 -28.76 -5.13
C GLU A 74 -13.92 -27.23 -5.18
N ALA A 75 -14.19 -26.56 -4.06
CA ALA A 75 -13.93 -25.14 -3.94
C ALA A 75 -12.40 -24.96 -3.96
N LEU A 76 -11.87 -24.17 -4.90
CA LEU A 76 -10.47 -23.77 -4.89
C LEU A 76 -10.15 -23.16 -3.52
N GLN A 77 -9.41 -23.89 -2.69
CA GLN A 77 -9.00 -23.41 -1.36
C GLN A 77 -7.84 -22.46 -1.55
N ILE A 78 -8.10 -21.17 -1.38
CA ILE A 78 -7.07 -20.14 -1.38
C ILE A 78 -6.41 -20.18 0.01
N PRO A 79 -5.07 -20.27 0.11
CA PRO A 79 -4.38 -20.34 1.39
C PRO A 79 -4.57 -19.04 2.16
N ASN A 80 -4.72 -19.15 3.48
CA ASN A 80 -4.72 -17.99 4.37
C ASN A 80 -3.27 -17.48 4.53
N ILE A 81 -3.11 -16.25 5.00
CA ILE A 81 -1.80 -15.64 5.25
C ILE A 81 -1.69 -15.31 6.73
N ILE A 82 -0.60 -15.72 7.36
CA ILE A 82 -0.26 -15.36 8.73
C ILE A 82 0.76 -14.23 8.67
N LEU A 83 0.49 -13.16 9.41
CA LEU A 83 1.34 -11.98 9.52
C LEU A 83 1.80 -11.81 10.96
N GLY A 84 3.09 -11.54 11.15
CA GLY A 84 3.63 -11.13 12.45
C GLY A 84 3.70 -9.61 12.51
N SER A 85 3.41 -9.02 13.67
CA SER A 85 3.51 -7.58 13.89
C SER A 85 4.73 -7.17 14.71
N THR A 86 5.02 -5.87 14.70
CA THR A 86 6.00 -5.27 15.62
C THR A 86 5.58 -5.25 17.09
N SER A 87 4.27 -5.39 17.37
CA SER A 87 3.72 -5.41 18.73
C SER A 87 3.63 -6.80 19.36
N GLY A 88 4.08 -7.86 18.70
CA GLY A 88 3.96 -9.22 19.23
C GLY A 88 2.61 -9.88 18.95
N ILE A 89 1.83 -9.32 18.03
CA ILE A 89 0.52 -9.82 17.61
C ILE A 89 0.68 -10.63 16.32
N VAL A 90 0.03 -11.79 16.28
CA VAL A 90 -0.11 -12.60 15.07
C VAL A 90 -1.48 -12.30 14.46
N LEU A 91 -1.49 -11.83 13.21
CA LEU A 91 -2.71 -11.56 12.45
C LEU A 91 -2.92 -12.68 11.43
N VAL A 92 -4.10 -13.27 11.41
CA VAL A 92 -4.47 -14.27 10.39
C VAL A 92 -5.38 -13.61 9.38
N TYR A 93 -4.87 -13.42 8.16
CA TYR A 93 -5.57 -12.82 7.03
C TYR A 93 -6.19 -13.91 6.15
N SER A 94 -7.50 -13.84 5.95
CA SER A 94 -8.18 -14.77 5.05
C SER A 94 -8.30 -14.16 3.67
N VAL A 95 -7.63 -14.78 2.69
CA VAL A 95 -7.63 -14.30 1.31
C VAL A 95 -9.03 -14.42 0.69
N THR A 96 -9.80 -15.46 1.03
CA THR A 96 -11.17 -15.61 0.50
C THR A 96 -12.10 -14.50 0.97
N LYS A 97 -11.95 -14.04 2.23
CA LYS A 97 -12.77 -12.96 2.81
C LYS A 97 -12.21 -11.56 2.55
N GLY A 98 -10.93 -11.44 2.21
CA GLY A 98 -10.25 -10.15 2.04
C GLY A 98 -10.12 -9.35 3.35
N LYS A 99 -10.16 -10.01 4.51
CA LYS A 99 -10.14 -9.38 5.84
C LYS A 99 -9.34 -10.23 6.83
N ILE A 100 -8.90 -9.59 7.93
CA ILE A 100 -8.33 -10.29 9.09
C ILE A 100 -9.44 -11.15 9.72
N ASP A 101 -9.22 -12.45 9.81
CA ASP A 101 -10.18 -13.39 10.39
C ASP A 101 -10.13 -13.36 11.92
N TYR A 102 -8.92 -13.33 12.48
CA TYR A 102 -8.68 -13.15 13.92
C TYR A 102 -7.24 -12.74 14.21
N THR A 103 -7.04 -12.26 15.45
CA THR A 103 -5.74 -11.82 15.97
C THR A 103 -5.40 -12.57 17.25
N ILE A 104 -4.17 -13.05 17.38
CA ILE A 104 -3.67 -13.70 18.59
C ILE A 104 -2.57 -12.82 19.21
N ASN A 105 -2.70 -12.49 20.50
CA ASN A 105 -1.74 -11.64 21.21
C ASN A 105 -0.83 -12.50 22.12
N SER A 106 0.48 -12.23 22.12
CA SER A 106 1.45 -12.92 23.02
C SER A 106 1.50 -12.32 24.42
N ASN A 107 0.82 -11.19 24.69
CA ASN A 107 1.01 -10.34 25.88
C ASN A 107 2.43 -9.80 26.06
N SER A 108 3.36 -10.16 25.17
CA SER A 108 4.72 -9.68 25.09
C SER A 108 4.75 -8.67 23.94
N ASN A 109 4.96 -7.39 24.24
CA ASN A 109 5.08 -6.32 23.23
C ASN A 109 6.37 -6.41 22.38
N ALA A 110 6.90 -7.62 22.19
CA ALA A 110 8.13 -7.92 21.48
C ALA A 110 7.85 -8.10 19.98
N GLN A 111 8.74 -7.58 19.15
CA GLN A 111 8.61 -7.69 17.69
C GLN A 111 8.77 -9.14 17.23
N ILE A 112 7.80 -9.62 16.42
CA ILE A 112 7.92 -10.92 15.77
C ILE A 112 8.83 -10.79 14.55
N ASN A 113 9.90 -11.57 14.49
CA ASN A 113 10.89 -11.50 13.40
C ASN A 113 10.65 -12.56 12.32
N CYS A 114 10.17 -13.74 12.71
CA CYS A 114 10.07 -14.91 11.86
C CYS A 114 8.91 -15.82 12.28
N LEU A 115 8.37 -16.56 11.31
CA LEU A 115 7.21 -17.42 11.46
C LEU A 115 7.43 -18.74 10.73
N SER A 116 6.95 -19.84 11.31
CA SER A 116 6.90 -21.15 10.66
C SER A 116 5.75 -21.96 11.23
N ILE A 117 5.10 -22.77 10.41
CA ILE A 117 3.90 -23.53 10.78
C ILE A 117 4.11 -25.03 10.55
N ALA A 118 3.57 -25.86 11.45
CA ALA A 118 3.45 -27.30 11.25
C ALA A 118 2.24 -27.83 12.03
N ASN A 119 1.48 -28.76 11.43
CA ASN A 119 0.39 -29.48 12.10
C ASN A 119 -0.58 -28.56 12.88
N ASN A 120 -0.91 -27.40 12.29
CA ASN A 120 -1.80 -26.38 12.87
C ASN A 120 -1.26 -25.65 14.12
N PHE A 121 0.01 -25.85 14.46
CA PHE A 121 0.76 -25.02 15.40
C PHE A 121 1.64 -24.05 14.63
N LEU A 122 1.62 -22.79 15.05
CA LEU A 122 2.51 -21.76 14.55
C LEU A 122 3.63 -21.56 15.56
N TYR A 123 4.85 -21.40 15.07
CA TYR A 123 6.02 -21.06 15.86
C TYR A 123 6.54 -19.72 15.41
N SER A 124 6.83 -18.83 16.36
CA SER A 124 7.38 -17.52 16.06
C SER A 124 8.58 -17.19 16.95
N GLY A 125 9.56 -16.50 16.37
CA GLY A 125 10.66 -15.90 17.12
C GLY A 125 10.35 -14.43 17.42
N ALA A 126 10.33 -14.07 18.71
CA ALA A 126 10.23 -12.68 19.16
C ALA A 126 11.26 -12.45 20.27
N ASP A 127 12.12 -11.47 20.07
CA ASP A 127 13.35 -11.28 20.86
C ASP A 127 14.13 -12.59 21.04
N GLN A 128 14.36 -13.00 22.29
CA GLN A 128 15.10 -14.21 22.64
C GLN A 128 14.21 -15.44 22.86
N ASN A 129 12.89 -15.25 22.72
CA ASN A 129 11.88 -16.25 23.06
C ASN A 129 11.28 -16.87 21.80
N ILE A 130 10.90 -18.14 21.97
CA ILE A 130 10.15 -18.91 21.00
C ILE A 130 8.73 -19.01 21.52
N PHE A 131 7.77 -18.64 20.69
CA PHE A 131 6.35 -18.72 20.98
C PHE A 131 5.73 -19.83 20.15
N GLU A 132 4.92 -20.66 20.79
CA GLU A 132 4.10 -21.70 20.17
C GLU A 132 2.64 -21.30 20.29
N TRP A 133 1.98 -21.15 19.14
CA TRP A 133 0.61 -20.70 19.02
C TRP A 133 -0.28 -21.82 18.49
N ASN A 134 -1.47 -21.95 19.06
CA ASN A 134 -2.46 -22.89 18.56
C ASN A 134 -3.46 -22.16 17.67
N LEU A 135 -3.41 -22.40 16.35
CA LEU A 135 -4.27 -21.72 15.39
C LEU A 135 -5.75 -22.17 15.45
N ARG A 136 -6.02 -23.39 15.94
CA ARG A 136 -7.40 -23.90 16.11
C ARG A 136 -8.07 -23.25 17.31
N LYS A 137 -7.36 -23.18 18.42
CA LYS A 137 -7.85 -22.57 19.67
C LYS A 137 -7.71 -21.05 19.71
N LYS A 138 -6.92 -20.48 18.80
CA LYS A 138 -6.63 -19.04 18.69
C LYS A 138 -5.96 -18.47 19.95
N GLU A 139 -5.08 -19.25 20.57
CA GLU A 139 -4.41 -18.89 21.82
C GLU A 139 -2.90 -19.15 21.75
N LEU A 140 -2.15 -18.41 22.57
CA LEU A 140 -0.76 -18.73 22.85
C LEU A 140 -0.73 -20.01 23.72
N LYS A 141 -0.13 -21.08 23.20
CA LYS A 141 -0.03 -22.34 23.92
C LYS A 141 1.09 -22.26 24.94
N THR A 142 2.32 -22.01 24.47
CA THR A 142 3.49 -21.93 25.34
C THR A 142 4.52 -20.94 24.82
N GLN A 143 5.43 -20.53 25.71
CA GLN A 143 6.64 -19.79 25.34
C GLN A 143 7.84 -20.35 26.11
N TRP A 144 9.02 -20.31 25.50
CA TRP A 144 10.27 -20.67 26.16
C TRP A 144 11.46 -19.89 25.59
N LYS A 145 12.56 -19.86 26.34
CA LYS A 145 13.76 -19.12 25.97
C LYS A 145 14.59 -19.91 24.94
N GLY A 146 14.83 -19.34 23.76
CA GLY A 146 15.65 -19.93 22.69
C GLY A 146 17.14 -19.61 22.80
N GLY A 147 17.51 -18.61 23.59
CA GLY A 147 18.92 -18.27 23.81
C GLY A 147 19.09 -16.90 24.43
N ASN A 148 20.29 -16.34 24.24
CA ASN A 148 20.66 -15.00 24.71
C ASN A 148 20.71 -13.99 23.56
N GLU A 149 20.50 -14.43 22.33
CA GLU A 149 20.49 -13.60 21.13
C GLU A 149 19.07 -13.56 20.55
N THR A 150 18.78 -12.51 19.79
CA THR A 150 17.50 -12.35 19.11
C THR A 150 17.33 -13.39 18.01
N ILE A 151 16.20 -14.08 18.01
CA ILE A 151 15.85 -15.08 17.00
C ILE A 151 15.40 -14.33 15.75
N THR A 152 16.11 -14.55 14.65
CA THR A 152 15.90 -13.87 13.36
C THR A 152 15.29 -14.78 12.31
N ALA A 153 15.45 -16.11 12.45
CA ALA A 153 14.80 -17.09 11.59
C ALA A 153 14.35 -18.32 12.39
N ILE A 154 13.26 -18.93 11.97
CA ILE A 154 12.68 -20.14 12.58
C ILE A 154 12.16 -21.06 11.47
N LEU A 155 12.31 -22.36 11.65
CA LEU A 155 11.84 -23.37 10.70
C LEU A 155 11.45 -24.64 11.44
N VAL A 156 10.18 -25.02 11.38
CA VAL A 156 9.74 -26.33 11.86
C VAL A 156 10.09 -27.37 10.81
N LEU A 157 10.64 -28.51 11.23
CA LEU A 157 10.91 -29.61 10.31
C LEU A 157 9.61 -30.35 9.95
N PRO A 158 9.55 -31.04 8.80
CA PRO A 158 8.36 -31.79 8.39
C PRO A 158 7.96 -32.93 9.35
N ASP A 159 8.88 -33.34 10.24
CA ASP A 159 8.58 -34.30 11.31
C ASP A 159 7.59 -33.76 12.35
N GLY A 160 7.36 -32.44 12.38
CA GLY A 160 6.48 -31.74 13.33
C GLY A 160 6.96 -31.75 14.78
N ASN A 161 8.09 -32.40 15.07
CA ASN A 161 8.63 -32.60 16.41
C ASN A 161 9.97 -31.89 16.62
N SER A 162 10.62 -31.46 15.54
CA SER A 162 11.89 -30.76 15.57
C SER A 162 11.74 -29.33 15.06
N LEU A 163 12.43 -28.41 15.74
CA LEU A 163 12.38 -26.97 15.44
C LEU A 163 13.81 -26.44 15.29
N LEU A 164 14.04 -25.69 14.21
CA LEU A 164 15.27 -24.93 14.03
C LEU A 164 15.02 -23.47 14.38
N THR A 165 15.90 -22.91 15.18
CA THR A 165 15.95 -21.48 15.46
C THR A 165 17.31 -20.95 15.10
N ALA A 166 17.37 -19.77 14.50
CA ALA A 166 18.62 -19.15 14.15
C ALA A 166 18.69 -17.69 14.59
N SER A 167 19.86 -17.34 15.12
CA SER A 167 20.39 -15.98 15.22
C SER A 167 21.64 -15.94 14.32
N LYS A 168 22.85 -15.78 14.87
CA LYS A 168 24.11 -16.12 14.19
C LYS A 168 24.36 -17.62 14.18
N ASN A 169 24.04 -18.28 15.29
CA ASN A 169 24.13 -19.74 15.41
C ASN A 169 22.77 -20.37 15.12
N ILE A 170 22.79 -21.58 14.57
CA ILE A 170 21.58 -22.35 14.29
C ILE A 170 21.46 -23.43 15.36
N LYS A 171 20.32 -23.50 16.03
CA LYS A 171 20.02 -24.50 17.05
C LYS A 171 18.87 -25.38 16.59
N LEU A 172 19.06 -26.69 16.74
CA LEU A 172 18.02 -27.70 16.56
C LEU A 172 17.43 -28.04 17.93
N TRP A 173 16.12 -28.00 18.03
CA TRP A 173 15.33 -28.25 19.23
C TRP A 173 14.41 -29.43 19.02
N ASN A 174 14.19 -30.19 20.11
CA ASN A 174 13.05 -31.07 20.21
C ASN A 174 11.88 -30.27 20.84
N ILE A 175 10.74 -30.20 20.15
CA ILE A 175 9.59 -29.37 20.51
C ILE A 175 8.95 -29.86 21.81
N GLU A 176 8.81 -31.18 21.98
CA GLU A 176 8.15 -31.79 23.14
C GLU A 176 8.94 -31.55 24.44
N SER A 177 10.24 -31.84 24.41
CA SER A 177 11.13 -31.67 25.57
C SER A 177 11.66 -30.25 25.74
N ARG A 178 11.55 -29.40 24.71
CA ARG A 178 12.10 -28.04 24.63
C ARG A 178 13.61 -27.97 24.90
N LYS A 179 14.33 -29.04 24.56
CA LYS A 179 15.78 -29.13 24.71
C LYS A 179 16.48 -28.95 23.36
N VAL A 180 17.65 -28.32 23.41
CA VAL A 180 18.55 -28.21 22.27
C VAL A 180 19.17 -29.59 22.00
N LEU A 181 18.92 -30.13 20.82
CA LEU A 181 19.52 -31.38 20.33
C LEU A 181 20.91 -31.12 19.74
N CYS A 182 21.04 -30.05 18.95
CA CYS A 182 22.28 -29.70 18.26
C CYS A 182 22.45 -28.19 18.12
N THR A 183 23.69 -27.73 18.02
CA THR A 183 24.02 -26.33 17.69
C THR A 183 25.09 -26.32 16.61
N PHE A 184 24.75 -25.72 15.47
CA PHE A 184 25.63 -25.50 14.33
C PHE A 184 26.32 -24.15 14.49
N THR A 185 27.62 -24.10 14.21
CA THR A 185 28.37 -22.83 14.15
C THR A 185 27.96 -22.13 12.87
N GLY A 186 26.97 -21.25 12.96
CA GLY A 186 26.27 -20.72 11.79
C GLY A 186 27.08 -19.68 11.01
N HIS A 187 26.54 -18.48 10.89
CA HIS A 187 27.07 -17.41 10.05
C HIS A 187 27.78 -16.31 10.86
N SER A 188 28.48 -15.42 10.17
CA SER A 188 29.16 -14.29 10.81
C SER A 188 28.16 -13.21 11.25
N THR A 189 27.05 -13.10 10.52
CA THR A 189 25.93 -12.20 10.80
C THR A 189 24.62 -12.96 10.91
N ASP A 190 23.54 -12.25 11.26
CA ASP A 190 22.25 -12.86 11.56
C ASP A 190 21.70 -13.65 10.37
N VAL A 191 21.23 -14.87 10.65
CA VAL A 191 20.56 -15.73 9.69
C VAL A 191 19.16 -15.20 9.42
N VAL A 192 18.85 -15.04 8.15
CA VAL A 192 17.63 -14.41 7.62
C VAL A 192 16.65 -15.45 7.12
N LEU A 193 17.18 -16.52 6.53
CA LEU A 193 16.38 -17.54 5.87
C LEU A 193 16.93 -18.91 6.20
N MET A 194 16.00 -19.86 6.31
CA MET A 194 16.28 -21.28 6.45
C MET A 194 15.28 -22.05 5.61
N HIS A 195 15.76 -23.06 4.91
CA HIS A 195 14.94 -24.00 4.16
C HIS A 195 15.38 -25.42 4.44
N TYR A 196 14.42 -26.31 4.61
CA TYR A 196 14.66 -27.73 4.78
C TYR A 196 14.74 -28.42 3.42
N VAL A 197 15.64 -29.37 3.29
CA VAL A 197 15.86 -30.17 2.08
C VAL A 197 15.87 -31.64 2.50
N SER A 198 14.94 -32.42 1.96
CA SER A 198 14.92 -33.87 2.14
C SER A 198 15.45 -34.54 0.88
N LEU A 199 16.45 -35.41 1.01
CA LEU A 199 16.89 -36.25 -0.11
C LEU A 199 16.17 -37.61 -0.10
N PRO A 200 15.95 -38.21 -1.29
CA PRO A 200 15.53 -39.60 -1.39
C PRO A 200 16.67 -40.50 -0.92
N GLY A 201 16.61 -40.95 0.33
CA GLY A 201 17.69 -41.73 0.97
C GLY A 201 17.84 -41.56 2.48
N ALA A 202 16.92 -40.85 3.15
CA ALA A 202 16.92 -40.51 4.59
C ALA A 202 17.91 -39.42 5.04
N ASP A 203 18.70 -38.87 4.13
CA ASP A 203 19.53 -37.70 4.43
C ASP A 203 18.72 -36.41 4.42
N SER A 204 18.85 -35.67 5.53
CA SER A 204 18.15 -34.41 5.75
C SER A 204 19.15 -33.26 5.83
N TYR A 205 18.90 -32.19 5.08
CA TYR A 205 19.77 -31.02 5.02
C TYR A 205 18.99 -29.72 5.29
N ILE A 206 19.72 -28.68 5.68
CA ILE A 206 19.19 -27.33 5.84
C ILE A 206 20.05 -26.39 5.04
N ILE A 207 19.42 -25.53 4.24
CA ILE A 207 20.09 -24.40 3.61
C ILE A 207 19.77 -23.15 4.40
N SER A 208 20.80 -22.40 4.78
CA SER A 208 20.68 -21.16 5.53
C SER A 208 21.37 -20.02 4.81
N GLY A 209 20.78 -18.83 4.92
CA GLY A 209 21.32 -17.60 4.37
C GLY A 209 21.37 -16.50 5.41
N SER A 210 22.43 -15.72 5.35
CA SER A 210 22.72 -14.64 6.27
C SER A 210 22.48 -13.27 5.61
N LYS A 211 22.25 -12.25 6.45
CA LYS A 211 21.80 -10.92 6.01
C LYS A 211 22.82 -10.16 5.16
N ALA A 212 24.09 -10.33 5.49
CA ALA A 212 25.19 -9.59 4.84
C ALA A 212 26.19 -10.53 4.15
N ASP A 213 26.09 -11.84 4.40
CA ASP A 213 27.00 -12.81 3.80
C ASP A 213 26.56 -13.15 2.37
N ARG A 214 27.56 -13.33 1.50
CA ARG A 214 27.37 -13.76 0.09
C ARG A 214 27.35 -15.28 -0.06
N LEU A 215 27.38 -16.00 1.05
CA LEU A 215 27.44 -17.45 1.10
C LEU A 215 26.11 -17.99 1.61
N LEU A 216 25.52 -18.93 0.88
CA LEU A 216 24.52 -19.83 1.45
C LEU A 216 25.24 -21.05 1.99
N SER A 217 24.94 -21.44 3.22
CA SER A 217 25.55 -22.61 3.85
C SER A 217 24.53 -23.72 3.99
N CYS A 218 24.93 -24.94 3.61
CA CYS A 218 24.16 -26.17 3.76
C CYS A 218 24.69 -26.96 4.96
N TRP A 219 23.78 -27.50 5.78
CA TRP A 219 24.07 -28.25 7.00
C TRP A 219 23.40 -29.61 6.92
N ASN A 220 24.09 -30.66 7.34
CA ASN A 220 23.48 -31.99 7.48
C ASN A 220 22.82 -32.10 8.87
N LEU A 221 21.61 -32.64 8.92
CA LEU A 221 20.85 -32.88 10.15
C LEU A 221 21.08 -34.28 10.75
N ASN A 222 21.69 -35.20 10.01
CA ASN A 222 21.87 -36.57 10.44
C ASN A 222 22.84 -36.67 11.64
N GLN A 223 22.44 -37.46 12.65
CA GLN A 223 23.10 -37.53 13.95
C GLN A 223 24.50 -38.18 13.93
N GLU A 224 24.86 -38.92 12.87
CA GLU A 224 26.13 -39.66 12.79
C GLU A 224 27.35 -38.76 12.53
N HIS A 225 27.16 -37.61 11.87
CA HIS A 225 28.25 -36.66 11.62
C HIS A 225 28.09 -35.43 12.52
N ARG A 226 28.73 -35.47 13.69
CA ARG A 226 28.87 -34.32 14.64
C ARG A 226 29.65 -33.12 14.06
N ALA A 227 29.85 -33.03 12.75
CA ALA A 227 30.49 -31.89 12.13
C ALA A 227 29.55 -30.68 12.27
N LYS A 228 29.88 -29.79 13.21
CA LYS A 228 29.15 -28.53 13.46
C LYS A 228 29.35 -27.49 12.35
N THR A 229 30.12 -27.84 11.31
CA THR A 229 30.52 -26.98 10.20
C THR A 229 29.66 -27.24 8.97
N ALA A 230 29.56 -26.24 8.09
CA ALA A 230 28.79 -26.35 6.87
C ALA A 230 29.34 -27.46 5.96
N VAL A 231 28.44 -28.23 5.38
CA VAL A 231 28.74 -29.31 4.43
C VAL A 231 29.15 -28.72 3.09
N CYS A 232 28.40 -27.74 2.60
CA CYS A 232 28.74 -27.01 1.38
C CYS A 232 28.34 -25.55 1.52
N ASN A 233 29.05 -24.69 0.77
CA ASN A 233 28.75 -23.28 0.69
C ASN A 233 28.50 -22.91 -0.78
N TYR A 234 27.44 -22.16 -1.06
CA TYR A 234 27.16 -21.61 -2.39
C TYR A 234 27.55 -20.14 -2.42
N LEU A 235 28.44 -19.78 -3.34
CA LEU A 235 28.95 -18.42 -3.49
C LEU A 235 28.08 -17.62 -4.46
N MET A 236 27.57 -16.49 -3.98
CA MET A 236 26.81 -15.51 -4.77
C MET A 236 27.58 -14.19 -4.89
N GLN A 237 27.09 -13.30 -5.75
CA GLN A 237 27.69 -11.97 -5.93
C GLN A 237 27.34 -11.00 -4.79
N ASP A 238 26.12 -11.11 -4.25
CA ASP A 238 25.57 -10.24 -3.20
C ASP A 238 24.75 -11.06 -2.19
N ALA A 239 24.28 -10.43 -1.12
CA ALA A 239 23.47 -11.04 -0.08
C ALA A 239 22.14 -11.59 -0.63
N VAL A 240 21.66 -12.68 -0.03
CA VAL A 240 20.45 -13.37 -0.45
C VAL A 240 19.19 -12.71 0.11
N GLN A 241 18.15 -12.64 -0.72
CA GLN A 241 16.83 -12.15 -0.33
C GLN A 241 15.77 -13.26 -0.36
N TYR A 242 15.82 -14.16 -1.35
CA TYR A 242 14.85 -15.23 -1.51
C TYR A 242 15.54 -16.52 -1.96
N VAL A 243 15.07 -17.68 -1.49
CA VAL A 243 15.58 -19.00 -1.91
C VAL A 243 14.41 -19.90 -2.24
N SER A 244 14.51 -20.62 -3.34
CA SER A 244 13.65 -21.75 -3.67
C SER A 244 14.53 -22.96 -3.93
N ILE A 245 14.08 -24.11 -3.47
CA ILE A 245 14.78 -25.38 -3.65
C ILE A 245 13.82 -26.35 -4.32
N ASP A 246 14.35 -27.09 -5.28
CA ASP A 246 13.70 -28.25 -5.87
C ASP A 246 14.66 -29.44 -5.78
N VAL A 247 14.12 -30.62 -5.49
CA VAL A 247 14.90 -31.86 -5.35
C VAL A 247 14.34 -32.86 -6.34
N SER A 248 15.17 -33.25 -7.31
CA SER A 248 14.78 -34.29 -8.26
C SER A 248 14.76 -35.67 -7.61
N SER A 249 13.98 -36.59 -8.19
CA SER A 249 13.92 -37.99 -7.77
C SER A 249 15.28 -38.70 -7.80
N GLU A 250 16.24 -38.21 -8.59
CA GLU A 250 17.61 -38.72 -8.67
C GLU A 250 18.57 -38.12 -7.61
N GLY A 251 18.05 -37.32 -6.68
CA GLY A 251 18.81 -36.67 -5.62
C GLY A 251 19.60 -35.44 -6.07
N LEU A 252 19.33 -34.89 -7.27
CA LEU A 252 19.91 -33.63 -7.70
C LEU A 252 19.15 -32.48 -7.02
N THR A 253 19.85 -31.70 -6.20
CA THR A 253 19.29 -30.53 -5.55
C THR A 253 19.54 -29.30 -6.41
N SER A 254 18.46 -28.69 -6.89
CA SER A 254 18.46 -27.41 -7.60
C SER A 254 18.10 -26.30 -6.63
N VAL A 255 19.00 -25.35 -6.44
CA VAL A 255 18.81 -24.19 -5.54
C VAL A 255 18.79 -22.93 -6.38
N ALA A 256 17.68 -22.19 -6.36
CA ALA A 256 17.56 -20.87 -6.97
C ALA A 256 17.58 -19.82 -5.86
N ALA A 257 18.62 -18.98 -5.85
CA ALA A 257 18.81 -17.92 -4.87
C ALA A 257 18.73 -16.55 -5.54
N THR A 258 17.77 -15.73 -5.10
CA THR A 258 17.63 -14.33 -5.54
C THR A 258 18.47 -13.44 -4.63
N ASN A 259 19.34 -12.63 -5.22
CA ASN A 259 20.20 -11.72 -4.48
C ASN A 259 19.58 -10.32 -4.33
N LYS A 260 20.15 -9.49 -3.45
CA LYS A 260 19.68 -8.12 -3.21
C LYS A 260 19.84 -7.21 -4.44
N SER A 261 20.83 -7.48 -5.29
CA SER A 261 21.04 -6.76 -6.57
C SER A 261 20.01 -7.12 -7.65
N GLY A 262 19.13 -8.10 -7.42
CA GLY A 262 18.04 -8.46 -8.32
C GLY A 262 18.36 -9.50 -9.38
N ALA A 263 19.47 -10.24 -9.26
CA ALA A 263 19.79 -11.40 -10.07
C ALA A 263 19.44 -12.71 -9.34
N VAL A 264 19.15 -13.76 -10.10
CA VAL A 264 18.91 -15.11 -9.57
C VAL A 264 20.07 -16.01 -9.94
N HIS A 265 20.67 -16.64 -8.95
CA HIS A 265 21.73 -17.62 -9.13
C HIS A 265 21.16 -19.03 -8.94
N VAL A 266 21.31 -19.87 -9.95
CA VAL A 266 20.88 -21.27 -9.91
C VAL A 266 22.10 -22.17 -9.75
N PHE A 267 22.01 -23.06 -8.76
CA PHE A 267 23.00 -24.06 -8.44
C PHE A 267 22.36 -25.44 -8.57
N GLN A 268 22.96 -26.34 -9.33
CA GLN A 268 22.57 -27.75 -9.34
C GLN A 268 23.71 -28.57 -8.76
N HIS A 269 23.41 -29.35 -7.72
CA HIS A 269 24.42 -30.14 -7.03
C HIS A 269 23.79 -31.37 -6.38
N LYS A 270 24.46 -32.53 -6.49
CA LYS A 270 24.11 -33.71 -5.70
C LYS A 270 24.81 -33.59 -4.34
N LEU A 271 24.03 -33.48 -3.27
CA LEU A 271 24.54 -33.30 -1.91
C LEU A 271 25.18 -34.61 -1.39
N ASN A 272 26.39 -34.91 -1.88
CA ASN A 272 27.10 -36.17 -1.63
C ASN A 272 28.29 -35.98 -0.67
N GLY A 273 28.06 -35.37 0.49
CA GLY A 273 29.09 -35.13 1.51
C GLY A 273 29.75 -33.74 1.43
N LYS A 274 30.85 -33.57 2.15
CA LYS A 274 31.46 -32.25 2.42
C LYS A 274 32.21 -31.69 1.20
N CYS A 275 31.92 -30.44 0.85
CA CYS A 275 32.62 -29.65 -0.17
C CYS A 275 33.47 -28.57 0.50
N ASP A 276 34.80 -28.67 0.40
CA ASP A 276 35.71 -27.69 1.00
C ASP A 276 35.79 -26.36 0.22
N LYS A 277 35.50 -26.38 -1.09
CA LYS A 277 35.45 -25.16 -1.92
C LYS A 277 34.00 -24.70 -2.12
N PRO A 278 33.74 -23.38 -2.05
CA PRO A 278 32.40 -22.88 -2.29
C PRO A 278 31.99 -23.07 -3.76
N LEU A 279 30.78 -23.58 -3.97
CA LEU A 279 30.18 -23.84 -5.27
C LEU A 279 29.84 -22.52 -5.97
N LYS A 280 30.24 -22.40 -7.24
CA LYS A 280 29.90 -21.26 -8.08
C LYS A 280 28.57 -21.50 -8.79
N PRO A 281 27.82 -20.43 -9.13
CA PRO A 281 26.54 -20.58 -9.80
C PRO A 281 26.74 -21.19 -11.19
N GLN A 282 25.86 -22.11 -11.57
CA GLN A 282 25.84 -22.71 -12.90
C GLN A 282 25.21 -21.73 -13.89
N THR A 283 24.08 -21.15 -13.52
CA THR A 283 23.35 -20.16 -14.33
C THR A 283 23.05 -18.93 -13.47
N THR A 284 23.29 -17.75 -14.01
CA THR A 284 22.87 -16.47 -13.42
C THR A 284 21.85 -15.81 -14.33
N LEU A 285 20.64 -15.61 -13.82
CA LEU A 285 19.54 -14.95 -14.51
C LEU A 285 19.50 -13.48 -14.09
N GLN A 286 19.42 -12.58 -15.08
CA GLN A 286 19.26 -11.16 -14.85
C GLN A 286 18.21 -10.60 -15.81
N VAL A 287 17.24 -9.85 -15.30
CA VAL A 287 16.27 -9.14 -16.14
C VAL A 287 16.76 -7.72 -16.37
N VAL A 288 16.70 -7.28 -17.61
CA VAL A 288 17.25 -6.00 -18.05
C VAL A 288 16.22 -5.30 -18.94
N SER A 289 16.10 -3.97 -18.79
CA SER A 289 15.15 -3.17 -19.56
C SER A 289 15.54 -3.09 -21.04
N ASP A 290 14.61 -3.33 -21.96
CA ASP A 290 14.85 -3.13 -23.39
C ASP A 290 14.86 -1.62 -23.72
N THR A 291 16.05 -1.02 -23.76
CA THR A 291 16.26 0.35 -24.22
C THR A 291 16.42 0.33 -25.73
N GLY A 292 15.30 0.30 -26.46
CA GLY A 292 15.30 0.25 -27.93
C GLY A 292 16.21 1.34 -28.53
N GLN A 293 17.35 0.92 -29.08
CA GLN A 293 18.38 1.70 -29.82
C GLN A 293 18.78 3.09 -29.26
N SER A 294 18.48 3.41 -28.00
CA SER A 294 18.97 4.62 -27.32
C SER A 294 20.30 4.31 -26.63
N ASN A 295 21.31 5.17 -26.77
CA ASN A 295 22.64 5.09 -26.13
C ASN A 295 22.61 5.19 -24.58
N GLU A 296 21.47 4.99 -23.93
CA GLU A 296 21.35 4.99 -22.47
C GLU A 296 21.87 3.67 -21.88
N PRO A 297 22.54 3.69 -20.70
CA PRO A 297 22.99 2.48 -20.05
C PRO A 297 21.79 1.61 -19.65
N VAL A 298 21.84 0.34 -20.06
CA VAL A 298 20.74 -0.61 -19.83
C VAL A 298 20.54 -0.82 -18.33
N LYS A 299 19.33 -0.52 -17.83
CA LYS A 299 19.04 -0.60 -16.39
C LYS A 299 18.59 -2.01 -16.02
N PRO A 300 19.20 -2.66 -15.01
CA PRO A 300 18.73 -3.94 -14.53
C PRO A 300 17.40 -3.79 -13.79
N ILE A 301 16.44 -4.67 -14.11
CA ILE A 301 15.16 -4.77 -13.41
C ILE A 301 15.32 -5.77 -12.27
N LYS A 302 14.89 -5.38 -11.07
CA LYS A 302 15.07 -6.21 -9.88
C LYS A 302 14.12 -7.41 -9.90
N ILE A 303 14.68 -8.60 -9.68
CA ILE A 303 13.91 -9.81 -9.34
C ILE A 303 13.70 -9.84 -7.82
N PHE A 304 12.45 -9.95 -7.37
CA PHE A 304 12.08 -9.96 -5.94
C PHE A 304 11.97 -11.37 -5.37
N GLY A 305 11.59 -12.33 -6.20
CA GLY A 305 11.50 -13.73 -5.79
C GLY A 305 11.51 -14.65 -7.00
N ALA A 306 11.98 -15.86 -6.77
CA ALA A 306 12.00 -16.93 -7.76
C ALA A 306 11.56 -18.24 -7.09
N LYS A 307 10.69 -18.99 -7.77
CA LYS A 307 10.21 -20.28 -7.31
C LYS A 307 10.24 -21.29 -8.46
N PHE A 308 10.71 -22.51 -8.18
CA PHE A 308 10.63 -23.59 -9.16
C PHE A 308 9.17 -23.98 -9.39
N ALA A 309 8.76 -24.00 -10.65
CA ALA A 309 7.48 -24.57 -11.07
C ALA A 309 7.67 -26.04 -11.46
N ASP A 310 8.74 -26.32 -12.22
CA ASP A 310 9.25 -27.67 -12.50
C ASP A 310 10.79 -27.67 -12.32
N SER A 311 11.40 -28.85 -12.48
CA SER A 311 12.86 -29.04 -12.34
C SER A 311 13.73 -28.18 -13.28
N GLN A 312 13.14 -27.65 -14.35
CA GLN A 312 13.81 -26.77 -15.32
C GLN A 312 13.09 -25.43 -15.52
N THR A 313 11.90 -25.23 -14.96
CA THR A 313 11.12 -24.00 -15.15
C THR A 313 11.10 -23.21 -13.86
N LEU A 314 11.57 -21.97 -13.93
CA LEU A 314 11.64 -21.06 -12.81
C LEU A 314 10.64 -19.93 -13.01
N ARG A 315 9.69 -19.81 -12.09
CA ARG A 315 8.79 -18.67 -12.03
C ARG A 315 9.49 -17.52 -11.33
N ILE A 316 9.69 -16.42 -12.04
CA ILE A 316 10.34 -15.21 -11.52
C ILE A 316 9.32 -14.08 -11.38
N GLY A 317 9.39 -13.34 -10.27
CA GLY A 317 8.67 -12.08 -10.09
C GLY A 317 9.65 -10.92 -10.22
N HIS A 318 9.61 -10.21 -11.34
CA HIS A 318 10.48 -9.07 -11.63
C HIS A 318 9.68 -7.78 -11.78
N GLY A 319 10.28 -6.63 -11.49
CA GLY A 319 9.62 -5.34 -11.66
C GLY A 319 10.02 -4.32 -10.60
N SER A 320 9.05 -3.53 -10.16
CA SER A 320 9.17 -2.55 -9.08
C SER A 320 8.32 -2.97 -7.89
N GLU A 321 8.59 -2.46 -6.69
CA GLU A 321 7.84 -2.79 -5.47
C GLU A 321 6.32 -2.57 -5.63
N ILE A 322 5.92 -1.66 -6.51
CA ILE A 322 4.51 -1.32 -6.75
C ILE A 322 3.89 -2.22 -7.84
N LEU A 323 4.68 -2.60 -8.85
CA LEU A 323 4.27 -3.32 -10.05
C LEU A 323 5.24 -4.48 -10.28
N LEU A 324 4.89 -5.67 -9.80
CA LEU A 324 5.57 -6.90 -10.19
C LEU A 324 4.88 -7.56 -11.36
N THR A 325 5.71 -8.15 -12.22
CA THR A 325 5.31 -9.02 -13.29
C THR A 325 5.88 -10.41 -13.07
N PHE A 326 5.06 -11.43 -13.28
CA PHE A 326 5.46 -12.84 -13.14
C PHE A 326 5.62 -13.50 -14.50
N GLU A 327 6.70 -14.27 -14.65
CA GLU A 327 7.01 -15.01 -15.87
C GLU A 327 7.59 -16.38 -15.52
N ASN A 328 7.27 -17.40 -16.32
CA ASN A 328 7.94 -18.70 -16.26
C ASN A 328 9.11 -18.71 -17.24
N VAL A 329 10.33 -18.89 -16.73
CA VAL A 329 11.56 -18.93 -17.52
C VAL A 329 12.10 -20.35 -17.49
N THR A 330 12.31 -20.93 -18.67
CA THR A 330 13.00 -22.22 -18.83
C THR A 330 14.49 -22.01 -18.69
N LEU A 331 15.14 -22.70 -17.76
CA LEU A 331 16.58 -22.57 -17.52
C LEU A 331 17.38 -23.11 -18.71
N SER A 332 18.13 -22.23 -19.37
CA SER A 332 19.07 -22.65 -20.41
C SER A 332 20.43 -23.04 -19.81
N SER A 333 21.18 -23.92 -20.49
CA SER A 333 22.52 -24.35 -20.06
C SER A 333 23.60 -23.26 -20.13
N LYS A 334 23.23 -21.99 -20.35
CA LYS A 334 24.16 -20.86 -20.43
C LYS A 334 24.52 -20.38 -19.03
N LYS A 335 25.78 -19.93 -18.87
CA LYS A 335 26.30 -19.46 -17.58
C LYS A 335 25.66 -18.16 -17.09
N VAL A 336 25.31 -17.27 -18.01
CA VAL A 336 24.58 -16.03 -17.74
C VAL A 336 23.48 -15.92 -18.77
N GLU A 337 22.25 -15.73 -18.32
CA GLU A 337 21.07 -15.59 -19.15
C GLU A 337 20.42 -14.25 -18.80
N VAL A 338 20.45 -13.34 -19.78
CA VAL A 338 19.92 -11.98 -19.64
C VAL A 338 18.60 -11.91 -20.38
N LEU A 339 17.52 -11.60 -19.66
CA LEU A 339 16.18 -11.46 -20.22
C LEU A 339 15.93 -9.98 -20.51
N LEU A 340 15.73 -9.64 -21.78
CA LEU A 340 15.33 -8.30 -22.19
C LEU A 340 13.82 -8.16 -22.08
N ARG A 341 13.35 -7.23 -21.24
CA ARG A 341 11.93 -6.97 -21.01
C ARG A 341 11.65 -5.47 -21.05
N THR A 342 10.50 -5.08 -21.59
CA THR A 342 10.05 -3.69 -21.53
C THR A 342 9.79 -3.31 -20.08
N ASP A 343 10.30 -2.16 -19.65
CA ASP A 343 10.03 -1.67 -18.30
C ASP A 343 8.51 -1.48 -18.15
N PRO A 344 7.86 -2.04 -17.12
CA PRO A 344 6.43 -1.82 -16.87
C PRO A 344 6.07 -0.34 -16.69
N HIS A 345 7.04 0.58 -16.50
CA HIS A 345 6.80 2.03 -16.51
C HIS A 345 6.65 2.64 -17.91
N GLN A 346 7.15 1.98 -18.97
CA GLN A 346 7.11 2.51 -20.34
C GLN A 346 5.90 2.06 -21.15
N SER A 347 5.13 1.06 -20.70
CA SER A 347 4.04 0.44 -21.48
C SER A 347 2.72 1.23 -21.55
N LYS A 348 2.76 2.57 -21.38
CA LYS A 348 1.64 3.47 -21.69
C LYS A 348 2.08 4.61 -22.60
N LYS A 349 2.54 4.28 -23.80
CA LYS A 349 2.34 5.15 -24.98
C LYS A 349 1.41 4.39 -25.91
N SER A 350 0.17 4.84 -26.03
CA SER A 350 -0.75 4.39 -27.08
C SER A 350 -0.10 4.61 -28.45
N PRO A 351 -0.38 3.76 -29.45
CA PRO A 351 0.18 3.93 -30.79
C PRO A 351 -0.30 5.25 -31.40
N ASP A 352 0.62 5.93 -32.09
CA ASP A 352 0.38 7.16 -32.82
C ASP A 352 -0.81 6.98 -33.79
N ILE A 353 -1.91 7.66 -33.50
CA ILE A 353 -2.92 7.98 -34.50
C ILE A 353 -2.43 9.23 -35.20
N GLU A 354 -2.13 9.09 -36.49
CA GLU A 354 -1.85 10.16 -37.42
C GLU A 354 -2.98 11.21 -37.37
N VAL A 355 -2.74 12.33 -36.68
CA VAL A 355 -3.54 13.55 -36.90
C VAL A 355 -2.70 14.49 -37.75
N THR A 356 -2.97 14.39 -39.04
CA THR A 356 -2.52 15.33 -40.07
C THR A 356 -3.14 16.72 -39.86
N LYS A 357 -2.34 17.74 -40.22
CA LYS A 357 -2.68 19.16 -40.47
C LYS A 357 -2.79 20.09 -39.25
N VAL A 358 -1.63 20.65 -38.88
CA VAL A 358 -1.54 21.99 -38.28
C VAL A 358 -1.88 23.03 -39.35
N LYS A 359 -3.00 23.74 -39.20
CA LYS A 359 -3.20 25.06 -39.82
C LYS A 359 -2.49 26.09 -38.94
N GLN A 360 -1.51 26.80 -39.50
CA GLN A 360 -0.91 27.97 -38.85
C GLN A 360 -1.86 29.17 -38.97
N PRO A 361 -2.14 29.92 -37.89
CA PRO A 361 -2.68 31.27 -38.02
C PRO A 361 -1.54 32.30 -38.08
N ILE A 362 -1.86 33.37 -38.80
CA ILE A 362 -1.05 34.49 -39.28
C ILE A 362 -0.32 35.20 -38.13
N ILE A 363 0.99 35.39 -38.29
CA ILE A 363 1.83 36.24 -37.43
C ILE A 363 1.62 37.69 -37.90
N SER A 364 1.11 38.55 -37.02
CA SER A 364 1.23 40.00 -37.18
C SER A 364 2.64 40.41 -36.76
N ASP A 365 3.39 40.98 -37.70
CA ASP A 365 4.72 41.55 -37.51
C ASP A 365 4.75 42.56 -36.36
N GLY A 366 5.75 42.39 -35.48
CA GLY A 366 6.22 43.48 -34.65
C GLY A 366 6.48 43.12 -33.19
N VAL A 367 7.53 42.34 -32.92
CA VAL A 367 8.34 42.52 -31.70
C VAL A 367 9.80 42.12 -31.97
N HIS A 368 10.72 43.05 -31.75
CA HIS A 368 12.17 42.85 -31.78
C HIS A 368 12.62 41.93 -30.64
N TYR A 369 13.47 40.95 -30.96
CA TYR A 369 14.21 40.16 -29.97
C TYR A 369 15.59 40.80 -29.73
N GLU A 370 15.82 41.34 -28.55
CA GLU A 370 17.18 41.58 -28.05
C GLU A 370 17.66 40.34 -27.30
N SER A 371 18.56 39.59 -27.94
CA SER A 371 19.39 38.58 -27.30
C SER A 371 20.67 39.23 -26.78
N THR A 372 20.87 39.32 -25.46
CA THR A 372 22.17 39.69 -24.89
C THR A 372 23.11 38.49 -24.91
N GLU A 373 24.00 38.50 -25.90
CA GLU A 373 25.16 37.63 -25.96
C GLU A 373 26.13 37.93 -24.80
N THR A 374 26.69 36.85 -24.30
CA THR A 374 27.85 36.78 -23.41
C THR A 374 29.05 37.50 -23.99
N THR A 375 29.57 38.50 -23.29
CA THR A 375 30.99 38.89 -23.39
C THR A 375 31.59 39.10 -22.00
N SER A 376 32.55 38.24 -21.71
CA SER A 376 33.49 38.29 -20.58
C SER A 376 34.41 39.52 -20.69
N ILE A 377 34.64 40.23 -19.58
CA ILE A 377 35.89 40.99 -19.26
C ILE A 377 35.95 41.21 -17.73
N PRO A 378 37.16 41.21 -17.10
CA PRO A 378 37.34 40.80 -15.72
C PRO A 378 37.35 41.95 -14.70
N ILE A 379 37.09 41.54 -13.47
CA ILE A 379 37.04 42.32 -12.22
C ILE A 379 38.34 43.10 -11.97
N LYS A 380 38.22 44.42 -11.74
CA LYS A 380 39.21 45.23 -11.02
C LYS A 380 38.61 45.74 -9.71
N ARG A 381 39.31 45.44 -8.62
CA ARG A 381 39.03 45.84 -7.23
C ARG A 381 39.34 47.32 -6.98
N LYS A 382 38.47 47.98 -6.20
CA LYS A 382 38.67 49.05 -5.18
C LYS A 382 37.38 49.88 -5.13
N SER A 383 36.81 50.31 -4.02
CA SER A 383 37.02 50.16 -2.57
C SER A 383 35.88 51.00 -1.97
N GLY A 384 34.98 50.40 -1.20
CA GLY A 384 33.88 51.11 -0.56
C GLY A 384 33.24 50.19 0.45
N ILE A 385 33.46 50.51 1.72
CA ILE A 385 33.06 49.74 2.89
C ILE A 385 31.56 49.97 3.12
N GLU A 386 30.74 48.94 2.99
CA GLU A 386 29.51 48.79 3.78
C GLU A 386 29.64 47.48 4.56
N ALA A 387 29.69 47.62 5.89
CA ALA A 387 29.94 46.53 6.82
C ALA A 387 28.76 45.55 6.81
N GLU A 388 28.97 44.36 6.24
CA GLU A 388 28.12 43.21 6.50
C GLU A 388 28.30 42.78 7.96
N ILE A 389 27.24 42.96 8.75
CA ILE A 389 27.14 42.43 10.12
C ILE A 389 27.23 40.89 10.04
N PRO A 390 28.14 40.23 10.78
CA PRO A 390 28.33 38.79 10.71
C PRO A 390 27.07 38.02 11.11
N MET A 391 26.84 36.88 10.46
CA MET A 391 25.67 36.02 10.66
C MET A 391 25.45 35.62 12.13
N GLU A 392 26.51 35.58 12.93
CA GLU A 392 26.47 35.28 14.37
C GLU A 392 25.74 36.36 15.18
N GLN A 393 25.96 37.65 14.90
CA GLN A 393 25.23 38.74 15.56
C GLN A 393 23.76 38.82 15.11
N ARG A 394 23.44 38.32 13.90
CA ARG A 394 22.04 38.14 13.47
C ARG A 394 21.35 36.97 14.17
N LEU A 395 22.10 35.92 14.51
CA LEU A 395 21.61 34.75 15.24
C LEU A 395 21.47 35.01 16.75
N GLU A 396 22.32 35.86 17.34
CA GLU A 396 22.18 36.31 18.73
C GLU A 396 20.90 37.15 18.96
N ASN A 397 20.51 37.98 18.00
CA ASN A 397 19.25 38.73 18.07
C ASN A 397 17.99 37.85 17.90
N LEU A 398 18.14 36.59 17.49
CA LEU A 398 17.05 35.62 17.34
C LEU A 398 16.88 34.70 18.56
N THR A 399 17.84 34.67 19.50
CA THR A 399 17.82 33.74 20.65
C THR A 399 17.40 34.36 21.98
N LEU A 400 17.05 35.66 22.01
CA LEU A 400 16.48 36.32 23.19
C LEU A 400 14.97 36.59 23.04
N SER A 401 14.17 35.55 23.30
CA SER A 401 12.90 35.68 24.01
C SER A 401 12.45 34.32 24.54
N LYS A 402 13.21 33.80 25.50
CA LYS A 402 12.71 32.76 26.42
C LYS A 402 11.77 33.45 27.41
N ALA A 403 10.59 33.87 26.92
CA ALA A 403 9.49 34.31 27.75
C ALA A 403 8.53 33.13 27.94
N GLU A 404 8.11 32.95 29.18
CA GLU A 404 7.39 31.80 29.69
C GLU A 404 6.04 31.59 28.99
N GLY A 405 5.75 30.33 28.65
CA GLY A 405 4.41 29.76 28.74
C GLY A 405 3.28 30.41 27.93
N LYS A 406 3.38 30.48 26.61
CA LYS A 406 2.24 30.31 25.66
C LYS A 406 2.77 30.16 24.23
N VAL A 407 2.44 29.04 23.59
CA VAL A 407 2.78 28.79 22.18
C VAL A 407 2.18 29.93 21.33
N PRO A 408 2.95 30.65 20.49
CA PRO A 408 2.39 31.69 19.64
C PRO A 408 1.42 31.04 18.65
N LYS A 409 0.15 31.49 18.64
CA LYS A 409 -0.76 31.13 17.55
C LYS A 409 -0.21 31.76 16.27
N VAL A 410 0.03 30.94 15.25
CA VAL A 410 0.45 31.44 13.93
C VAL A 410 -0.77 32.08 13.28
N ASP A 411 -0.97 33.37 13.52
CA ASP A 411 -2.17 34.09 13.09
C ASP A 411 -2.20 34.36 11.57
N ASN A 412 -1.06 34.24 10.87
CA ASN A 412 -0.96 34.37 9.41
C ASN A 412 0.33 33.74 8.82
N VAL A 413 0.27 33.46 7.52
CA VAL A 413 1.31 32.86 6.66
C VAL A 413 1.62 33.78 5.46
N ALA A 414 1.41 35.09 5.58
CA ALA A 414 1.46 36.03 4.45
C ALA A 414 2.87 36.12 3.83
N GLN A 415 3.92 36.15 4.65
CA GLN A 415 5.32 36.21 4.19
C GLN A 415 5.76 34.94 3.46
N LEU A 416 5.33 33.76 3.95
CA LEU A 416 5.67 32.48 3.32
C LEU A 416 4.94 32.33 1.98
N LEU A 417 3.69 32.78 1.89
CA LEU A 417 2.96 32.84 0.62
C LEU A 417 3.60 33.84 -0.36
N LEU A 418 4.00 35.03 0.12
CA LEU A 418 4.70 36.02 -0.69
C LEU A 418 6.02 35.46 -1.25
N GLN A 419 6.81 34.81 -0.39
CA GLN A 419 8.06 34.16 -0.78
C GLN A 419 7.80 33.07 -1.83
N GLY A 420 6.81 32.20 -1.61
CA GLY A 420 6.45 31.15 -2.55
C GLY A 420 5.98 31.67 -3.92
N LEU A 421 5.23 32.77 -3.93
CA LEU A 421 4.73 33.39 -5.18
C LEU A 421 5.86 34.08 -5.97
N HIS A 422 6.82 34.72 -5.29
CA HIS A 422 7.99 35.30 -5.94
C HIS A 422 8.99 34.25 -6.43
N SER A 423 9.22 33.19 -5.66
CA SER A 423 10.17 32.12 -6.04
C SER A 423 9.58 31.08 -6.98
N LYS A 424 8.25 31.07 -7.19
CA LYS A 424 7.49 30.01 -7.88
C LYS A 424 7.77 28.60 -7.31
N ASP A 425 8.12 28.51 -6.03
CA ASP A 425 8.39 27.23 -5.37
C ASP A 425 7.08 26.51 -5.01
N ARG A 426 6.82 25.42 -5.74
CA ARG A 426 5.63 24.57 -5.57
C ARG A 426 5.51 23.96 -4.18
N ASN A 427 6.62 23.70 -3.47
CA ASN A 427 6.57 23.08 -2.15
C ASN A 427 6.13 24.09 -1.09
N ILE A 428 6.69 25.30 -1.12
CA ILE A 428 6.33 26.39 -0.21
C ILE A 428 4.87 26.81 -0.46
N LEU A 429 4.48 26.95 -1.73
CA LEU A 429 3.10 27.27 -2.12
C LEU A 429 2.11 26.21 -1.64
N ARG A 430 2.43 24.91 -1.75
CA ARG A 430 1.58 23.84 -1.21
C ARG A 430 1.46 23.90 0.30
N ILE A 431 2.54 24.18 1.03
CA ILE A 431 2.51 24.30 2.50
C ILE A 431 1.65 25.49 2.94
N ALA A 432 1.69 26.60 2.20
CA ALA A 432 0.84 27.77 2.46
C ALA A 432 -0.63 27.50 2.13
N LEU A 433 -0.92 27.00 0.93
CA LEU A 433 -2.27 26.95 0.35
C LEU A 433 -3.10 25.75 0.81
N CYS A 434 -2.48 24.67 1.32
CA CYS A 434 -3.21 23.52 1.87
C CYS A 434 -3.71 23.71 3.31
N ARG A 435 -3.68 24.92 3.85
CA ARG A 435 -4.24 25.22 5.19
C ARG A 435 -5.77 25.22 5.16
N LYS A 436 -6.39 24.67 6.23
CA LYS A 436 -7.85 24.55 6.39
C LYS A 436 -8.50 25.69 7.16
N ASP A 437 -7.72 26.43 7.97
CA ASP A 437 -8.26 27.40 8.92
C ASP A 437 -8.71 28.69 8.21
N GLU A 438 -10.02 28.92 8.19
CA GLU A 438 -10.66 30.05 7.52
C GLU A 438 -10.21 31.40 8.11
N THR A 439 -9.89 31.44 9.41
CA THR A 439 -9.47 32.67 10.09
C THR A 439 -8.05 33.07 9.67
N VAL A 440 -7.14 32.09 9.59
CA VAL A 440 -5.76 32.29 9.13
C VAL A 440 -5.75 32.68 7.65
N ILE A 441 -6.57 32.04 6.81
CA ILE A 441 -6.69 32.38 5.37
C ILE A 441 -7.20 33.82 5.18
N ARG A 442 -8.20 34.24 5.97
CA ARG A 442 -8.70 35.61 5.89
C ARG A 442 -7.62 36.62 6.31
N ASN A 443 -6.90 36.33 7.38
CA ASN A 443 -5.84 37.20 7.89
C ASN A 443 -4.62 37.26 6.96
N THR A 444 -4.29 36.18 6.26
CA THR A 444 -3.25 36.18 5.23
C THR A 444 -3.65 37.02 4.03
N VAL A 445 -4.85 36.80 3.48
CA VAL A 445 -5.33 37.53 2.30
C VAL A 445 -5.37 39.04 2.57
N LYS A 446 -5.83 39.48 3.74
CA LYS A 446 -5.84 40.90 4.14
C LYS A 446 -4.47 41.59 4.07
N ARG A 447 -3.38 40.84 4.27
CA ARG A 447 -2.01 41.37 4.34
C ARG A 447 -1.24 41.25 3.02
N LEU A 448 -1.83 40.69 1.98
CA LEU A 448 -1.16 40.53 0.68
C LEU A 448 -1.12 41.86 -0.09
N PRO A 449 0.05 42.25 -0.64
CA PRO A 449 0.16 43.38 -1.55
C PRO A 449 -0.56 43.14 -2.89
N ALA A 450 -1.05 44.22 -3.51
CA ALA A 450 -1.78 44.15 -4.78
C ALA A 450 -0.94 43.64 -5.96
N THR A 451 0.39 43.80 -5.90
CA THR A 451 1.34 43.36 -6.92
C THR A 451 1.40 41.83 -7.10
N VAL A 452 0.88 41.07 -6.13
CA VAL A 452 1.00 39.60 -6.09
C VAL A 452 -0.31 38.93 -6.50
N PHE A 453 -1.38 39.67 -6.79
CA PHE A 453 -2.68 39.07 -7.08
C PHE A 453 -2.73 38.31 -8.41
N GLU A 454 -2.09 38.82 -9.46
CA GLU A 454 -2.02 38.12 -10.75
C GLU A 454 -1.32 36.74 -10.65
N PRO A 455 -0.08 36.63 -10.11
CA PRO A 455 0.55 35.32 -9.93
C PRO A 455 -0.21 34.44 -8.92
N PHE A 456 -0.87 35.06 -7.93
CA PHE A 456 -1.67 34.31 -6.97
C PHE A 456 -2.92 33.67 -7.59
N ILE A 457 -3.66 34.40 -8.42
CA ILE A 457 -4.86 33.88 -9.10
C ILE A 457 -4.49 32.81 -10.13
N ALA A 458 -3.35 32.95 -10.83
CA ALA A 458 -2.85 31.92 -11.73
C ALA A 458 -2.56 30.58 -11.00
N GLU A 459 -1.93 30.64 -9.81
CA GLU A 459 -1.68 29.46 -9.00
C GLU A 459 -2.97 28.86 -8.42
N LEU A 460 -3.92 29.70 -7.99
CA LEU A 460 -5.26 29.24 -7.57
C LEU A 460 -6.02 28.57 -8.72
N SER A 461 -5.92 29.09 -9.94
CA SER A 461 -6.51 28.47 -11.13
C SER A 461 -5.91 27.08 -11.36
N SER A 462 -4.58 26.93 -11.25
CA SER A 462 -3.92 25.62 -11.34
C SER A 462 -4.41 24.64 -10.26
N LEU A 463 -4.60 25.12 -9.03
CA LEU A 463 -5.13 24.29 -7.92
C LEU A 463 -6.59 23.88 -8.11
N ILE A 464 -7.43 24.75 -8.68
CA ILE A 464 -8.85 24.47 -8.96
C ILE A 464 -9.02 23.46 -10.11
N HIS A 465 -8.14 23.51 -11.11
CA HIS A 465 -8.07 22.50 -12.18
C HIS A 465 -7.51 21.15 -11.68
N GLY A 466 -6.80 21.14 -10.55
CA GLY A 466 -6.28 19.93 -9.92
C GLY A 466 -7.38 18.95 -9.51
N LYS A 467 -7.05 17.65 -9.52
CA LYS A 467 -7.96 16.59 -9.08
C LYS A 467 -8.13 16.62 -7.55
N THR A 468 -9.32 16.26 -7.05
CA THR A 468 -9.60 15.97 -5.62
C THR A 468 -9.60 17.18 -4.66
N ILE A 469 -9.05 17.02 -3.44
CA ILE A 469 -9.13 17.90 -2.27
C ILE A 469 -8.43 19.25 -2.46
N LEU A 470 -7.43 19.32 -3.36
CA LEU A 470 -6.71 20.55 -3.71
C LEU A 470 -7.65 21.61 -4.30
N SER A 471 -8.66 21.18 -5.07
CA SER A 471 -9.65 22.10 -5.62
C SER A 471 -10.55 22.72 -4.54
N ARG A 472 -10.83 21.98 -3.45
CA ARG A 472 -11.56 22.51 -2.29
C ARG A 472 -10.76 23.60 -1.60
N PHE A 473 -9.45 23.41 -1.44
CA PHE A 473 -8.56 24.43 -0.90
C PHE A 473 -8.50 25.66 -1.81
N GLY A 474 -8.28 25.47 -3.11
CA GLY A 474 -8.27 26.56 -4.08
C GLY A 474 -9.57 27.39 -4.04
N ALA A 475 -10.73 26.75 -3.95
CA ALA A 475 -12.01 27.42 -3.84
C ALA A 475 -12.17 28.22 -2.53
N LEU A 476 -11.69 27.71 -1.40
CA LEU A 476 -11.71 28.44 -0.12
C LEU A 476 -10.84 29.69 -0.16
N TRP A 477 -9.63 29.58 -0.70
CA TRP A 477 -8.74 30.74 -0.88
C TRP A 477 -9.32 31.76 -1.86
N LEU A 478 -9.92 31.30 -2.96
CA LEU A 478 -10.60 32.16 -3.93
C LEU A 478 -11.79 32.91 -3.30
N LYS A 479 -12.60 32.24 -2.48
CA LYS A 479 -13.71 32.86 -1.73
C LYS A 479 -13.21 34.02 -0.88
N HIS A 480 -12.15 33.82 -0.09
CA HIS A 480 -11.62 34.90 0.76
C HIS A 480 -10.92 36.01 -0.01
N LEU A 481 -10.22 35.68 -1.10
CA LEU A 481 -9.65 36.67 -2.00
C LEU A 481 -10.75 37.57 -2.57
N ALA A 482 -11.83 36.98 -3.07
CA ALA A 482 -12.97 37.71 -3.62
C ALA A 482 -13.72 38.54 -2.56
N GLN A 483 -13.81 38.07 -1.31
CA GLN A 483 -14.48 38.78 -0.21
C GLN A 483 -13.68 39.96 0.34
N VAL A 484 -12.35 39.87 0.39
CA VAL A 484 -11.50 40.89 1.01
C VAL A 484 -11.05 41.93 0.00
N HIS A 485 -10.70 41.52 -1.22
CA HIS A 485 -10.10 42.39 -2.24
C HIS A 485 -11.03 42.63 -3.44
N THR A 486 -12.35 42.65 -3.23
CA THR A 486 -13.34 42.86 -4.29
C THR A 486 -13.09 44.16 -5.06
N ALA A 487 -12.82 45.25 -4.33
CA ALA A 487 -12.59 46.57 -4.93
C ALA A 487 -11.35 46.60 -5.84
N VAL A 488 -10.25 45.96 -5.41
CA VAL A 488 -8.99 45.90 -6.18
C VAL A 488 -9.16 45.02 -7.41
N LEU A 489 -9.85 43.89 -7.28
CA LEU A 489 -10.13 43.00 -8.42
C LEU A 489 -11.01 43.70 -9.46
N ILE A 490 -12.07 44.41 -9.05
CA ILE A 490 -12.96 45.14 -9.98
C ILE A 490 -12.21 46.28 -10.69
N SER A 491 -11.24 46.92 -10.03
CA SER A 491 -10.45 47.99 -10.65
C SER A 491 -9.46 47.51 -11.72
N ASN A 492 -9.21 46.19 -11.82
CA ASN A 492 -8.28 45.65 -12.82
C ASN A 492 -8.98 45.47 -14.18
N PRO A 493 -8.49 46.10 -15.27
CA PRO A 493 -9.13 46.01 -16.59
C PRO A 493 -9.07 44.61 -17.21
N ASN A 494 -8.09 43.77 -16.83
CA ASN A 494 -7.88 42.43 -17.37
C ASN A 494 -8.54 41.31 -16.53
N LEU A 495 -9.52 41.66 -15.68
CA LEU A 495 -10.14 40.72 -14.75
C LEU A 495 -10.82 39.54 -15.47
N SER A 496 -11.49 39.82 -16.60
CA SER A 496 -12.22 38.80 -17.38
C SER A 496 -11.30 37.72 -17.92
N GLU A 497 -10.12 38.08 -18.41
CA GLU A 497 -9.13 37.14 -18.96
C GLU A 497 -8.56 36.22 -17.86
N ILE A 498 -8.19 36.80 -16.72
CA ILE A 498 -7.60 36.05 -15.59
C ILE A 498 -8.61 35.05 -15.00
N PHE A 499 -9.88 35.45 -14.87
CA PHE A 499 -10.93 34.60 -14.30
C PHE A 499 -11.59 33.66 -15.31
N SER A 500 -11.39 33.84 -16.62
CA SER A 500 -12.00 33.00 -17.67
C SER A 500 -11.78 31.50 -17.45
N THR A 501 -10.55 31.12 -17.10
CA THR A 501 -10.16 29.73 -16.83
C THR A 501 -10.86 29.16 -15.59
N ILE A 502 -10.96 29.95 -14.53
CA ILE A 502 -11.65 29.57 -13.28
C ILE A 502 -13.16 29.44 -13.53
N LEU A 503 -13.74 30.39 -14.25
CA LEU A 503 -15.16 30.39 -14.60
C LEU A 503 -15.52 29.19 -15.47
N GLY A 504 -14.70 28.85 -16.48
CA GLY A 504 -14.89 27.65 -17.29
C GLY A 504 -14.87 26.37 -16.46
N SER A 505 -13.92 26.26 -15.51
CA SER A 505 -13.86 25.16 -14.54
C SER A 505 -15.10 25.06 -13.65
N ILE A 506 -15.62 26.20 -13.18
CA ILE A 506 -16.84 26.23 -12.35
C ILE A 506 -18.06 25.82 -13.18
N HIS A 507 -18.21 26.32 -14.41
CA HIS A 507 -19.31 25.94 -15.30
C HIS A 507 -19.30 24.46 -15.61
N HIS A 508 -18.12 23.88 -15.88
CA HIS A 508 -18.00 22.44 -16.12
C HIS A 508 -18.45 21.60 -14.90
N ARG A 509 -18.13 22.05 -13.68
CA ARG A 509 -18.60 21.40 -12.44
C ARG A 509 -20.09 21.55 -12.23
N ILE A 510 -20.67 22.71 -12.50
CA ILE A 510 -22.12 22.94 -12.38
C ILE A 510 -22.87 22.06 -13.38
N ASN A 511 -22.40 21.95 -14.63
CA ASN A 511 -23.01 21.11 -15.66
C ASN A 511 -22.98 19.62 -15.31
N THR A 512 -21.93 19.15 -14.64
CA THR A 512 -21.81 17.74 -14.21
C THR A 512 -22.55 17.44 -12.91
N GLN A 513 -22.87 18.45 -12.09
CA GLN A 513 -23.57 18.29 -10.82
C GLN A 513 -24.97 17.66 -10.99
N THR A 514 -25.70 18.03 -12.04
CA THR A 514 -27.06 17.51 -12.30
C THR A 514 -27.05 16.00 -12.57
N SER A 515 -26.13 15.53 -13.43
CA SER A 515 -25.93 14.11 -13.73
C SER A 515 -25.46 13.33 -12.49
N LEU A 516 -24.59 13.92 -11.67
CA LEU A 516 -24.11 13.29 -10.44
C LEU A 516 -25.23 13.18 -9.39
N ASN A 517 -26.09 14.20 -9.26
CA ASN A 517 -27.26 14.14 -8.39
C ASN A 517 -28.26 13.06 -8.84
N ARG A 518 -28.46 12.87 -10.16
CA ARG A 518 -29.27 11.77 -10.70
C ARG A 518 -28.68 10.41 -10.37
N LEU A 519 -27.37 10.24 -10.52
CA LEU A 519 -26.67 9.00 -10.16
C LEU A 519 -26.76 8.74 -8.65
N ARG A 520 -26.57 9.78 -7.83
CA ARG A 520 -26.72 9.70 -6.38
C ARG A 520 -28.13 9.28 -5.99
N GLY A 521 -29.16 9.87 -6.58
CA GLY A 521 -30.54 9.45 -6.35
C GLY A 521 -30.79 7.99 -6.72
N LYS A 522 -30.26 7.53 -7.87
CA LYS A 522 -30.33 6.12 -8.28
C LYS A 522 -29.61 5.19 -7.29
N LEU A 523 -28.43 5.58 -6.81
CA LEU A 523 -27.68 4.82 -5.81
C LEU A 523 -28.40 4.79 -4.46
N GLU A 524 -28.96 5.92 -4.02
CA GLU A 524 -29.73 6.00 -2.77
C GLU A 524 -31.02 5.18 -2.84
N LEU A 525 -31.56 4.90 -4.03
CA LEU A 525 -32.67 3.96 -4.22
C LEU A 525 -32.22 2.49 -4.28
N LEU A 526 -31.10 2.21 -4.96
CA LEU A 526 -30.59 0.85 -5.13
C LEU A 526 -29.92 0.29 -3.88
N VAL A 527 -29.22 1.12 -3.10
CA VAL A 527 -28.53 0.66 -1.87
C VAL A 527 -29.52 0.06 -0.85
N PRO A 528 -30.67 0.69 -0.55
CA PRO A 528 -31.70 0.08 0.27
C PRO A 528 -32.30 -1.19 -0.35
N GLN A 529 -32.58 -1.22 -1.66
CA GLN A 529 -33.13 -2.39 -2.35
C GLN A 529 -32.20 -3.61 -2.31
N VAL A 530 -30.89 -3.37 -2.44
CA VAL A 530 -29.86 -4.40 -2.27
C VAL A 530 -29.79 -4.86 -0.82
N ASN A 531 -29.90 -3.94 0.15
CA ASN A 531 -29.88 -4.29 1.57
C ASN A 531 -31.17 -5.05 2.01
N THR A 532 -32.33 -4.79 1.40
CA THR A 532 -33.56 -5.55 1.66
C THR A 532 -33.53 -6.91 0.98
N SER A 533 -33.06 -7.01 -0.26
CA SER A 533 -32.89 -8.30 -0.94
C SER A 533 -31.81 -9.19 -0.32
N THR A 534 -30.86 -8.65 0.45
CA THR A 534 -29.97 -9.46 1.29
C THR A 534 -30.61 -9.98 2.57
N ASN A 535 -31.74 -9.40 3.02
CA ASN A 535 -32.44 -9.81 4.24
C ASN A 535 -33.60 -10.78 3.97
N ASP A 536 -34.18 -10.80 2.77
CA ASP A 536 -35.25 -11.73 2.39
C ASP A 536 -34.69 -12.99 1.69
N VAL A 537 -33.92 -13.80 2.42
CA VAL A 537 -33.50 -15.16 1.97
C VAL A 537 -34.36 -16.25 2.61
N ASP A 538 -35.58 -15.92 3.01
CA ASP A 538 -36.62 -16.90 3.34
C ASP A 538 -37.93 -16.42 2.70
N ASP A 539 -38.06 -16.58 1.38
CA ASP A 539 -39.32 -16.98 0.75
C ASP A 539 -39.04 -17.42 -0.70
N GLU A 540 -39.30 -18.70 -0.94
CA GLU A 540 -39.31 -19.32 -2.27
C GLU A 540 -40.49 -18.76 -3.07
N GLU A 541 -40.28 -17.74 -3.91
CA GLU A 541 -41.16 -17.52 -5.06
C GLU A 541 -40.37 -17.22 -6.34
N ASP A 542 -40.77 -17.94 -7.39
CA ASP A 542 -40.12 -18.09 -8.68
C ASP A 542 -39.93 -16.75 -9.43
N ALA A 543 -38.73 -16.61 -10.01
CA ALA A 543 -38.41 -15.52 -10.93
C ALA A 543 -39.24 -15.62 -12.22
N LEU A 544 -40.12 -14.64 -12.44
CA LEU A 544 -40.93 -14.50 -13.65
C LEU A 544 -40.82 -13.10 -14.23
N LEU A 545 -39.73 -12.77 -14.91
CA LEU A 545 -39.72 -11.70 -15.90
C LEU A 545 -38.81 -12.05 -17.08
N VAL A 546 -39.46 -12.59 -18.12
CA VAL A 546 -38.93 -12.79 -19.46
C VAL A 546 -38.80 -11.41 -20.12
N PHE A 547 -37.56 -10.95 -20.34
CA PHE A 547 -37.29 -9.88 -21.29
C PHE A 547 -37.44 -10.44 -22.70
N ASN A 548 -38.53 -10.04 -23.39
CA ASN A 548 -38.66 -10.21 -24.83
C ASN A 548 -37.93 -9.06 -25.51
N ASP A 549 -36.73 -9.34 -26.04
CA ASP A 549 -36.11 -8.48 -27.03
C ASP A 549 -36.86 -8.62 -28.36
N LYS A 550 -37.76 -7.68 -28.62
CA LYS A 550 -38.25 -7.36 -29.96
C LYS A 550 -37.88 -5.91 -30.23
N ASP A 551 -36.79 -5.72 -30.96
CA ASP A 551 -36.80 -5.07 -32.28
C ASP A 551 -35.41 -4.53 -32.61
N SER A 552 -34.76 -5.27 -33.50
CA SER A 552 -33.57 -4.89 -34.25
C SER A 552 -33.85 -5.23 -35.72
N SER A 553 -34.46 -4.31 -36.48
CA SER A 553 -33.94 -3.81 -37.76
C SER A 553 -34.89 -2.79 -38.41
N ASP A 554 -34.27 -1.86 -39.16
CA ASP A 554 -34.78 -1.10 -40.31
C ASP A 554 -35.88 -0.04 -40.10
N SER A 555 -35.53 1.25 -40.28
CA SER A 555 -35.39 1.89 -41.61
C SER A 555 -35.38 3.41 -41.48
N GLU A 556 -34.58 4.05 -42.33
CA GLU A 556 -34.54 5.50 -42.53
C GLU A 556 -35.86 6.01 -43.13
N SER A 557 -36.37 7.15 -42.64
CA SER A 557 -36.95 8.20 -43.48
C SER A 557 -37.22 9.46 -42.67
N GLU A 558 -36.72 10.57 -43.20
CA GLU A 558 -37.06 11.94 -42.84
C GLU A 558 -38.52 12.23 -43.24
N GLU A 559 -39.27 12.98 -42.42
CA GLU A 559 -40.16 14.07 -42.89
C GLU A 559 -40.74 14.86 -41.72
N GLU A 560 -41.00 16.13 -41.99
CA GLU A 560 -41.17 17.28 -41.09
C GLU A 560 -42.59 17.44 -40.52
N MET A 561 -42.66 17.92 -39.26
CA MET A 561 -43.59 18.96 -38.69
C MET A 561 -45.13 18.76 -38.81
N PRO A 562 -46.01 19.47 -38.05
CA PRO A 562 -45.78 20.64 -37.20
C PRO A 562 -46.42 20.65 -35.79
N LEU A 563 -45.95 21.63 -35.02
CA LEU A 563 -46.45 22.20 -33.78
C LEU A 563 -47.96 22.54 -33.79
N GLU A 564 -48.62 22.31 -32.66
CA GLU A 564 -49.75 23.13 -32.22
C GLU A 564 -49.53 23.60 -30.78
N ILE A 565 -49.47 24.92 -30.63
CA ILE A 565 -49.74 25.69 -29.41
C ILE A 565 -51.05 26.45 -29.70
N PRO A 566 -51.94 26.58 -28.72
CA PRO A 566 -52.35 27.93 -28.28
C PRO A 566 -52.20 28.04 -26.74
N SER A 567 -51.44 29.00 -26.18
CA SER A 567 -51.81 30.39 -25.81
C SER A 567 -53.04 30.42 -24.88
N ASP A 568 -53.11 31.13 -23.75
CA ASP A 568 -52.55 32.40 -23.26
C ASP A 568 -52.94 32.50 -21.75
N SER A 569 -52.07 32.87 -20.79
CA SER A 569 -51.88 34.23 -20.18
C SER A 569 -53.16 34.80 -19.50
N GLU A 570 -53.26 35.31 -18.26
CA GLU A 570 -52.38 35.81 -17.16
C GLU A 570 -53.22 35.81 -15.82
N PRO A 571 -53.02 36.69 -14.80
CA PRO A 571 -51.96 36.74 -13.77
C PRO A 571 -52.49 36.75 -12.30
N GLU A 572 -51.53 36.75 -11.36
CA GLU A 572 -51.51 37.34 -10.00
C GLU A 572 -52.82 37.73 -9.30
N ASN A 573 -53.00 37.23 -8.06
CA ASN A 573 -53.49 38.09 -6.99
C ASN A 573 -52.88 37.68 -5.64
N TRP A 574 -52.17 38.63 -5.02
CA TRP A 574 -51.86 38.65 -3.60
C TRP A 574 -53.09 39.18 -2.87
N GLU A 575 -53.48 38.58 -1.75
CA GLU A 575 -53.98 39.33 -0.59
C GLU A 575 -54.06 38.44 0.65
N GLU A 576 -53.43 38.94 1.72
CA GLU A 576 -53.60 38.57 3.12
C GLU A 576 -54.98 39.03 3.63
N GLN A 577 -55.63 38.25 4.50
CA GLN A 577 -56.24 38.74 5.75
C GLN A 577 -56.92 37.61 6.54
N ASP A 578 -56.33 37.30 7.68
CA ASP A 578 -56.86 37.29 9.05
C ASP A 578 -58.37 37.20 9.35
N ASP A 579 -58.61 36.42 10.43
CA ASP A 579 -59.64 36.49 11.48
C ASP A 579 -61.13 36.18 11.15
N GLU A 580 -61.66 35.09 11.73
CA GLU A 580 -62.45 35.14 12.98
C GLU A 580 -63.04 33.77 13.39
N GLU A 581 -62.98 33.55 14.70
CA GLU A 581 -63.72 32.71 15.66
C GLU A 581 -64.88 31.78 15.19
N LEU A 582 -64.98 30.59 15.81
CA LEU A 582 -66.02 30.29 16.81
C LEU A 582 -65.90 28.88 17.43
N ASN A 583 -66.06 28.87 18.76
CA ASN A 583 -66.23 27.78 19.73
C ASN A 583 -67.01 26.53 19.29
N MET A 584 -66.66 25.37 19.84
CA MET A 584 -67.50 24.66 20.84
C MET A 584 -66.82 23.43 21.49
N GLU A 585 -66.77 23.51 22.83
CA GLU A 585 -67.11 22.49 23.83
C GLU A 585 -66.26 21.22 24.04
N ASN A 586 -65.53 21.27 25.17
CA ASN A 586 -65.65 20.39 26.34
C ASN A 586 -65.78 18.87 26.13
N HIS A 587 -64.74 18.15 26.57
CA HIS A 587 -64.96 17.06 27.51
C HIS A 587 -63.83 16.98 28.55
N VAL A 588 -64.25 17.15 29.80
CA VAL A 588 -63.51 16.90 31.04
C VAL A 588 -63.53 15.39 31.33
N ASN A 589 -62.37 14.82 31.68
CA ASN A 589 -62.18 13.88 32.80
C ASN A 589 -60.66 13.63 32.92
N ASP A 590 -59.96 14.27 33.85
CA ASP A 590 -59.90 14.06 35.30
C ASP A 590 -59.02 12.88 35.73
N GLY A 591 -58.10 13.24 36.63
CA GLY A 591 -57.41 12.40 37.60
C GLY A 591 -56.19 11.60 37.12
N THR A 592 -55.03 11.65 37.75
CA THR A 592 -54.56 12.37 38.95
C THR A 592 -53.06 12.09 39.05
N GLU A 593 -52.30 13.13 39.38
CA GLU A 593 -51.25 13.22 40.43
C GLU A 593 -50.40 11.97 40.76
N SER A 594 -49.09 12.06 41.02
CA SER A 594 -48.43 13.12 41.79
C SER A 594 -46.93 13.17 41.52
N ASP A 595 -46.48 14.42 41.42
CA ASP A 595 -45.11 14.92 41.47
C ASP A 595 -44.59 14.99 42.92
N ASN A 596 -43.28 15.22 43.06
CA ASN A 596 -42.57 15.81 44.22
C ASN A 596 -42.40 14.95 45.49
N SER A 597 -41.32 15.04 46.28
CA SER A 597 -40.24 16.02 46.47
C SER A 597 -39.10 15.36 47.27
N VAL A 598 -37.82 15.65 46.96
CA VAL A 598 -36.90 16.53 47.73
C VAL A 598 -36.84 16.25 49.24
N VAL A 599 -35.66 15.89 49.76
CA VAL A 599 -34.82 16.70 50.70
C VAL A 599 -33.69 15.84 51.30
N MET A 600 -32.49 16.36 51.09
CA MET A 600 -31.21 16.28 51.81
C MET A 600 -31.13 15.69 53.23
N LEU A 601 -29.92 15.16 53.49
CA LEU A 601 -29.04 15.25 54.68
C LEU A 601 -28.60 13.84 55.10
N ASP A 602 -27.34 13.42 55.05
CA ASP A 602 -26.03 13.94 55.54
C ASP A 602 -25.50 12.98 56.62
N ASN A 603 -24.18 12.76 56.57
CA ASN A 603 -23.30 12.12 57.55
C ASN A 603 -23.31 10.58 57.75
N GLY A 604 -22.20 9.97 57.32
CA GLY A 604 -21.15 9.62 58.29
C GLY A 604 -20.82 8.13 58.51
N GLN A 605 -19.54 7.81 58.27
CA GLN A 605 -18.69 6.81 58.97
C GLN A 605 -18.96 5.31 58.71
N ASP A 606 -18.04 4.61 58.05
CA ASP A 606 -16.83 3.92 58.57
C ASP A 606 -17.12 2.49 59.05
N SER A 607 -16.30 1.54 58.55
CA SER A 607 -16.03 0.16 59.06
C SER A 607 -17.22 -0.79 59.19
N ASP A 608 -17.23 -2.01 58.65
CA ASP A 608 -16.19 -3.05 58.55
C ASP A 608 -16.20 -3.81 57.22
#